data_AF-A0A7X0KQZ1-F1
#
_entry.id   AF-A0A7X0KQZ1-F1
#
_cell.length_a   1.000
_cell.length_b   1.000
_cell.length_c   1.000
_cell.angle_alpha   90.00
_cell.angle_beta   90.00
_cell.angle_gamma   90.00
#
_symmetry.space_group_name_H-M   'P 1'
#
loop_
_entity.id
_entity.type
_entity.pdbx_description
1 polymer ?
#
loop_
_entity_poly.entity_id
_entity_poly.type
_entity_poly.pdbx_seq_one_letter_code
_entity_poly.pdbx_strand_id
1 'polypeptide(L)'
;MKRWFVIVGLFLAASGSGSASDLKEALDAQLKANALGHGIPAQAVRVRHNGELVYEGATGTTAMGGGQPITSKTPFPIYSVSKLFTNTLVL
;
A
#
# COMPACT_ATOMS: atom_id res chain seq x y z
N MET A 1 41.01 -27.53 -38.83
CA MET A 1 40.81 -27.34 -37.37
C MET A 1 39.75 -26.27 -37.16
N LYS A 2 38.51 -26.63 -36.83
CA LYS A 2 37.47 -25.68 -36.40
C LYS A 2 36.49 -26.47 -35.53
N ARG A 3 36.72 -26.44 -34.23
CA ARG A 3 35.87 -27.11 -33.23
C ARG A 3 34.74 -26.17 -32.85
N TRP A 4 33.55 -26.73 -32.95
CA TRP A 4 32.25 -26.19 -32.64
C TRP A 4 32.07 -26.08 -31.12
N PHE A 5 31.70 -24.91 -30.60
CA PHE A 5 31.14 -24.79 -29.26
C PHE A 5 30.00 -23.77 -29.31
N VAL A 6 28.78 -24.30 -29.32
CA VAL A 6 27.55 -23.57 -29.08
C VAL A 6 27.42 -23.43 -27.57
N ILE A 7 27.51 -22.21 -27.05
CA ILE A 7 27.18 -21.90 -25.65
C ILE A 7 25.72 -21.46 -25.63
N VAL A 8 24.81 -22.40 -25.35
CA VAL A 8 23.46 -22.09 -24.88
C VAL A 8 23.57 -21.90 -23.36
N GLY A 9 23.71 -20.64 -22.95
CA GLY A 9 23.76 -20.24 -21.54
C GLY A 9 22.43 -19.64 -21.11
N LEU A 10 21.55 -20.51 -20.60
CA LEU A 10 20.48 -20.29 -19.63
C LEU A 10 20.21 -18.81 -19.23
N PHE A 11 19.26 -18.15 -19.90
CA PHE A 11 18.60 -16.96 -19.36
C PHE A 11 17.68 -17.41 -18.22
N LEU A 12 18.22 -17.48 -17.00
CA LEU A 12 17.43 -17.59 -15.80
C LEU A 12 16.72 -16.25 -15.61
N ALA A 13 15.49 -16.14 -16.08
CA ALA A 13 14.61 -15.03 -15.75
C ALA A 13 14.43 -15.04 -14.22
N ALA A 14 15.14 -14.15 -13.53
CA ALA A 14 14.84 -13.82 -12.16
C ALA A 14 13.47 -13.13 -12.14
N SER A 15 12.41 -13.93 -12.08
CA SER A 15 11.11 -13.46 -11.64
C SER A 15 11.30 -12.93 -10.23
N GLY A 16 11.39 -11.61 -10.10
CA GLY A 16 11.50 -10.94 -8.82
C GLY A 16 10.25 -11.22 -8.01
N SER A 17 10.31 -12.20 -7.12
CA SER A 17 9.35 -12.36 -6.04
C SER A 17 9.50 -11.15 -5.13
N GLY A 18 8.73 -10.09 -5.37
CA GLY A 18 8.66 -8.95 -4.46
C GLY A 18 8.30 -9.49 -3.07
N SER A 19 9.19 -9.28 -2.12
CA SER A 19 9.03 -9.75 -0.76
C SER A 19 7.99 -8.90 -0.02
N ALA A 20 7.42 -9.41 1.07
CA ALA A 20 6.49 -8.64 1.90
C ALA A 20 7.13 -7.34 2.43
N SER A 21 8.45 -7.33 2.67
CA SER A 21 9.21 -6.12 3.00
C SER A 21 9.20 -5.10 1.86
N ASP A 22 9.38 -5.54 0.61
CA ASP A 22 9.38 -4.64 -0.54
C ASP A 22 8.01 -3.96 -0.72
N LEU A 23 6.91 -4.71 -0.52
CA LEU A 23 5.55 -4.16 -0.55
C LEU A 23 5.34 -3.11 0.54
N LYS A 24 5.76 -3.41 1.77
CA LYS A 24 5.62 -2.48 2.89
C LYS A 24 6.38 -1.18 2.64
N GLU A 25 7.63 -1.27 2.22
CA GLU A 25 8.47 -0.10 1.93
C GLU A 25 7.89 0.74 0.79
N ALA A 26 7.41 0.10 -0.28
CA ALA A 26 6.78 0.80 -1.40
C ALA A 26 5.51 1.54 -0.98
N LEU A 27 4.65 0.90 -0.16
CA LEU A 27 3.42 1.53 0.33
C LEU A 27 3.70 2.65 1.34
N ASP A 28 4.68 2.48 2.24
CA ASP A 28 5.10 3.54 3.16
C ASP A 28 5.63 4.76 2.39
N ALA A 29 6.43 4.52 1.34
CA ALA A 29 6.93 5.57 0.47
C ALA A 29 5.78 6.30 -0.26
N GLN A 30 4.78 5.55 -0.75
CA GLN A 30 3.60 6.13 -1.38
C GLN A 30 2.77 6.98 -0.42
N LEU A 31 2.54 6.52 0.83
CA LEU A 31 1.83 7.30 1.85
C LEU A 31 2.56 8.64 2.10
N LYS A 32 3.89 8.59 2.24
CA LYS A 32 4.71 9.79 2.41
C LYS A 32 4.63 10.72 1.21
N ALA A 33 4.74 10.19 -0.01
CA ALA A 33 4.64 10.96 -1.24
C ALA A 33 3.28 11.65 -1.36
N ASN A 34 2.18 10.94 -1.05
CA ASN A 34 0.82 11.49 -1.05
C ASN A 34 0.66 12.60 0.00
N ALA A 35 1.20 12.40 1.21
CA ALA A 35 1.11 13.38 2.28
C ALA A 35 1.76 14.71 1.85
N LEU A 36 2.97 14.64 1.30
CA LEU A 36 3.75 15.80 0.88
C LEU A 36 3.19 16.43 -0.40
N GLY A 37 2.86 15.61 -1.40
CA GLY A 37 2.44 16.08 -2.72
C GLY A 37 1.04 16.70 -2.75
N HIS A 38 0.16 16.29 -1.83
CA HIS A 38 -1.23 16.75 -1.78
C HIS A 38 -1.59 17.50 -0.50
N GLY A 39 -0.64 17.71 0.41
CA GLY A 39 -0.90 18.38 1.69
C GLY A 39 -1.89 17.60 2.56
N ILE A 40 -1.90 16.26 2.48
CA ILE A 40 -2.82 15.42 3.25
C ILE A 40 -2.34 15.38 4.72
N PRO A 41 -3.11 15.92 5.67
CA PRO A 41 -2.66 16.07 7.06
C PRO A 41 -2.68 14.77 7.85
N ALA A 42 -3.50 13.81 7.41
CA ALA A 42 -3.68 12.50 8.01
C ALA A 42 -4.23 11.52 6.97
N GLN A 43 -3.62 10.34 6.87
CA GLN A 43 -4.13 9.24 6.04
C GLN A 43 -3.77 7.89 6.65
N ALA A 44 -4.70 6.94 6.56
CA ALA A 44 -4.48 5.55 6.95
C ALA A 44 -4.88 4.63 5.79
N VAL A 45 -4.08 3.58 5.55
CA VAL A 45 -4.27 2.61 4.49
C VAL A 45 -4.17 1.20 5.07
N ARG A 46 -5.10 0.34 4.66
CA ARG A 46 -5.12 -1.08 4.98
C ARG A 46 -5.35 -1.87 3.70
N VAL A 47 -4.50 -2.85 3.43
CA VAL A 47 -4.61 -3.74 2.26
C VAL A 47 -4.79 -5.17 2.73
N ARG A 48 -5.82 -5.85 2.22
CA ARG A 48 -6.04 -7.28 2.42
C ARG A 48 -6.00 -8.02 1.10
N HIS A 49 -5.39 -9.19 1.09
CA HIS A 49 -5.37 -10.10 -0.05
C HIS A 49 -5.78 -11.49 0.43
N ASN A 50 -6.78 -12.09 -0.20
CA ASN A 50 -7.35 -13.39 0.22
C ASN A 50 -7.75 -13.44 1.70
N GLY A 51 -8.26 -12.32 2.23
CA GLY A 51 -8.62 -12.21 3.64
C GLY A 51 -7.44 -12.01 4.60
N GLU A 52 -6.20 -12.13 4.15
CA GLU A 52 -5.02 -11.83 4.98
C GLU A 52 -4.70 -10.34 4.95
N LEU A 53 -4.28 -9.80 6.10
CA LEU A 53 -3.76 -8.43 6.18
C LEU A 53 -2.32 -8.42 5.67
N VAL A 54 -2.09 -7.80 4.52
CA VAL A 54 -0.77 -7.73 3.87
C VAL A 54 -0.06 -6.38 4.07
N TYR A 55 -0.82 -5.33 4.43
CA TYR A 55 -0.26 -4.03 4.77
C TYR A 55 -1.21 -3.22 5.65
N GLU A 56 -0.65 -2.51 6.63
CA GLU A 56 -1.30 -1.48 7.41
C GLU A 56 -0.32 -0.34 7.67
N GLY A 57 -0.73 0.89 7.36
CA GLY A 57 0.07 2.08 7.56
C GLY A 57 -0.79 3.30 7.86
N ALA A 58 -0.25 4.22 8.66
CA ALA A 58 -0.89 5.49 8.99
C ALA A 58 0.17 6.58 9.13
N THR A 59 -0.15 7.80 8.67
CA THR A 59 0.72 8.97 8.80
C THR A 59 -0.10 10.23 9.08
N GLY A 60 0.47 11.15 9.86
CA GLY A 60 -0.15 12.41 10.21
C GLY A 60 -0.79 12.45 11.59
N THR A 61 -1.60 13.49 11.85
CA THR A 61 -2.21 13.75 13.16
C THR A 61 -3.68 14.13 13.04
N THR A 62 -4.44 13.95 14.12
CA THR A 62 -5.89 14.20 14.13
C THR A 62 -6.28 15.67 13.92
N ALA A 63 -5.34 16.61 14.06
CA ALA A 63 -5.59 18.03 13.89
C ALA A 63 -4.35 18.76 13.38
N MET A 64 -4.56 19.76 12.52
CA MET A 64 -3.49 20.64 12.04
C MET A 64 -2.82 21.36 13.20
N GLY A 65 -1.49 21.40 13.19
CA GLY A 65 -0.71 22.18 14.17
C GLY A 65 -0.51 21.53 15.55
N GLY A 66 -0.86 20.25 15.74
CA GLY A 66 -0.50 19.54 16.99
C GLY A 66 -1.54 18.58 17.56
N GLY A 67 -2.30 17.86 16.72
CA GLY A 67 -3.16 16.78 17.18
C GLY A 67 -2.40 15.54 17.66
N GLN A 68 -3.14 14.48 17.97
CA GLN A 68 -2.55 13.18 18.30
C GLN A 68 -2.16 12.43 17.02
N PRO A 69 -1.08 11.63 17.00
CA PRO A 69 -0.80 10.73 15.90
C PRO A 69 -2.02 9.84 15.60
N ILE A 70 -2.37 9.69 14.32
CA ILE A 70 -3.47 8.79 13.94
C ILE A 70 -3.04 7.32 14.06
N THR A 71 -4.02 6.44 14.25
CA THR A 71 -3.83 4.98 14.30
C THR A 71 -4.78 4.29 13.32
N SER A 72 -4.64 2.98 13.14
CA SER A 72 -5.61 2.19 12.34
C SER A 72 -7.02 2.13 12.93
N LYS A 73 -7.22 2.65 14.15
CA LYS A 73 -8.52 2.77 14.82
C LYS A 73 -9.09 4.19 14.80
N THR A 74 -8.34 5.17 14.26
CA THR A 74 -8.82 6.55 14.17
C THR A 74 -9.98 6.64 13.18
N PRO A 75 -11.16 7.17 13.58
CA PRO A 75 -12.28 7.33 12.67
C PRO A 75 -12.01 8.46 11.67
N PHE A 76 -12.40 8.24 10.42
CA PHE A 76 -12.43 9.25 9.37
C PHE A 76 -13.87 9.41 8.84
N PRO A 77 -14.32 10.63 8.51
CA PRO A 77 -15.52 10.81 7.71
C PRO A 77 -15.31 10.16 6.34
N ILE A 78 -16.12 9.14 6.00
CA ILE A 78 -15.99 8.39 4.74
C ILE A 78 -16.92 8.90 3.62
N TYR A 79 -17.72 9.93 3.91
CA TYR A 79 -18.60 10.63 2.96
C TYR A 79 -19.43 9.69 2.08
N SER A 80 -19.27 9.77 0.75
CA SER A 80 -20.08 8.98 -0.18
C SER A 80 -19.81 7.47 -0.12
N VAL A 81 -18.74 7.01 0.53
CA VAL A 81 -18.55 5.58 0.82
C VAL A 81 -19.67 5.06 1.73
N SER A 82 -20.27 5.91 2.58
CA SER A 82 -21.43 5.55 3.40
C SER A 82 -22.61 5.01 2.58
N LYS A 83 -22.75 5.41 1.30
CA LYS A 83 -23.82 4.93 0.43
C LYS A 83 -23.72 3.43 0.15
N LEU A 84 -22.51 2.85 0.18
CA LEU A 84 -22.35 1.40 0.05
C LEU A 84 -23.06 0.67 1.19
N PHE A 85 -22.94 1.18 2.42
CA PHE A 85 -23.62 0.62 3.59
C PHE A 85 -25.13 0.81 3.50
N THR A 86 -25.60 1.99 3.07
CA THR A 86 -27.03 2.23 2.84
C THR A 86 -27.61 1.24 1.82
N ASN A 87 -26.90 0.98 0.72
CA ASN A 87 -27.35 0.00 -0.27
C ASN A 87 -27.38 -1.42 0.30
N THR A 88 -26.36 -1.83 1.06
CA THR A 88 -26.36 -3.14 1.73
C THR A 88 -27.51 -3.30 2.72
N LEU A 89 -27.98 -2.22 3.35
CA LEU A 89 -29.16 -2.27 4.22
C LEU A 89 -30.47 -2.45 3.44
N VAL A 90 -30.54 -1.90 2.23
CA VAL A 90 -31.77 -1.90 1.42
C VAL A 90 -31.94 -3.20 0.62
N LEU A 91 -30.84 -3.84 0.23
CA LEU A 91 -30.83 -5.11 -0.51
C LEU A 91 -30.97 -6.32 0.43
#